data_AF-A0A7S0MNY2-F1
#
_entry.id   AF-A0A7S0MNY2-F1
#
_cell.length_a   1.000
_cell.length_b   1.000
_cell.length_c   1.000
_cell.angle_alpha   90.00
_cell.angle_beta   90.00
_cell.angle_gamma   90.00
#
_symmetry.space_group_name_H-M   'P 1'
#
loop_
_entity.id
_entity.type
_entity.pdbx_description
1 polymer ?
#
loop_
_entity_poly.entity_id
_entity_poly.type
_entity_poly.pdbx_seq_one_letter_code
_entity_poly.pdbx_strand_id
1 'polypeptide(L)'
;PAARTGLFQALWQRLQGASPTGIAVKGGQTVTAEAGLDYGAPVFQRGGTIVPTRERARRSTAAMAKDPLTLHVALSAAGTAAGEVYLDDGDTDRHAAGEFALYSLSYAGGALRLTLSAGRRPDAAGPAGPVGGERIVLY
;
A
#
# COMPACT_ATOMS: atom_id res chain seq x y z
N PRO A 1 28.36 7.00 -19.07
CA PRO A 1 26.97 7.12 -18.55
C PRO A 1 26.90 6.70 -17.07
N ALA A 2 26.66 7.66 -16.17
CA ALA A 2 26.66 7.42 -14.72
C ALA A 2 25.45 6.56 -14.31
N ALA A 3 25.72 5.38 -13.75
CA ALA A 3 24.70 4.52 -13.15
C ALA A 3 24.09 5.26 -11.96
N ARG A 4 22.79 5.57 -12.03
CA ARG A 4 22.04 6.13 -10.92
C ARG A 4 21.80 5.01 -9.90
N THR A 5 22.63 4.96 -8.88
CA THR A 5 22.55 4.00 -7.76
C THR A 5 21.38 4.37 -6.84
N GLY A 6 20.14 4.07 -7.26
CA GLY A 6 19.00 4.06 -6.34
C GLY A 6 18.98 2.73 -5.60
N LEU A 7 18.97 2.72 -4.27
CA LEU A 7 18.65 1.51 -3.51
C LEU A 7 17.15 1.26 -3.61
N PHE A 8 16.72 0.57 -4.66
CA PHE A 8 15.44 -0.15 -4.60
C PHE A 8 15.64 -1.24 -3.54
N GLN A 9 14.83 -1.31 -2.49
CA GLN A 9 14.59 -2.61 -1.86
C GLN A 9 13.38 -3.15 -2.59
N ALA A 10 13.61 -3.93 -3.64
CA ALA A 10 12.51 -4.57 -4.34
C ALA A 10 12.06 -5.74 -3.46
N LEU A 11 10.89 -5.64 -2.84
CA LEU A 11 10.34 -6.79 -2.13
C LEU A 11 9.52 -7.63 -3.11
N TRP A 12 9.92 -8.89 -3.23
CA TRP A 12 9.14 -9.91 -3.92
C TRP A 12 7.99 -10.30 -3.02
N GLN A 13 6.76 -9.91 -3.35
CA GLN A 13 5.59 -10.57 -2.77
C GLN A 13 4.58 -10.87 -3.85
N ARG A 14 4.22 -12.15 -3.88
CA ARG A 14 3.02 -12.68 -4.49
C ARG A 14 1.83 -12.05 -3.76
N LEU A 15 1.05 -11.24 -4.44
CA LEU A 15 -0.20 -10.66 -3.89
C LEU A 15 -1.29 -11.73 -3.59
N GLN A 16 -1.01 -13.03 -3.81
CA GLN A 16 -1.91 -14.13 -3.43
C GLN A 16 -1.17 -15.41 -3.02
N GLY A 17 -1.17 -15.75 -1.72
CA GLY A 17 -0.97 -17.13 -1.24
C GLY A 17 0.47 -17.63 -1.06
N ALA A 18 0.78 -18.04 0.17
CA ALA A 18 1.95 -18.82 0.63
C ALA A 18 3.35 -18.15 0.62
N SER A 19 3.85 -17.96 1.86
CA SER A 19 5.21 -17.72 2.35
C SER A 19 5.85 -16.31 2.16
N PRO A 20 6.24 -15.62 3.26
CA PRO A 20 6.62 -14.20 3.27
C PRO A 20 8.10 -13.91 2.91
N THR A 21 8.81 -14.79 2.20
CA THR A 21 10.23 -14.56 1.90
C THR A 21 10.41 -13.79 0.60
N GLY A 22 10.27 -12.47 0.68
CA GLY A 22 10.71 -11.57 -0.39
C GLY A 22 12.24 -11.44 -0.42
N ILE A 23 12.86 -11.45 -1.60
CA ILE A 23 14.31 -11.23 -1.75
C ILE A 23 14.55 -9.73 -1.96
N ALA A 24 15.18 -9.03 -1.02
CA ALA A 24 15.58 -7.64 -1.26
C ALA A 24 16.66 -7.58 -2.36
N VAL A 25 16.33 -6.96 -3.50
CA VAL A 25 17.29 -6.76 -4.61
C VAL A 25 17.78 -5.33 -4.63
N LYS A 26 19.11 -5.13 -4.70
CA LYS A 26 19.71 -3.79 -4.84
C LYS A 26 19.35 -3.19 -6.19
N GLY A 27 19.11 -1.88 -6.20
CA GLY A 27 18.84 -1.17 -7.44
C GLY A 27 20.07 -0.87 -8.30
N GLY A 28 19.79 -0.38 -9.52
CA GLY A 28 20.83 -0.18 -10.54
C GLY A 28 21.25 -1.46 -11.26
N GLN A 29 20.47 -2.54 -11.11
CA GLN A 29 20.73 -3.85 -11.71
C GLN A 29 19.53 -4.29 -12.55
N THR A 30 19.81 -5.02 -13.63
CA THR A 30 18.77 -5.78 -14.35
C THR A 30 18.56 -7.09 -13.61
N VAL A 31 17.31 -7.41 -13.30
CA VAL A 31 16.94 -8.63 -12.58
C VAL A 31 16.12 -9.50 -13.52
N THR A 32 16.55 -10.74 -13.71
CA THR A 32 15.73 -11.74 -14.38
C THR A 32 14.72 -12.29 -13.38
N ALA A 33 13.45 -12.22 -13.72
CA ALA A 33 12.35 -12.71 -12.90
C ALA A 33 11.63 -13.87 -13.58
N GLU A 34 11.31 -14.92 -12.81
CA GLU A 34 10.46 -15.98 -13.30
C GLU A 34 9.04 -15.44 -13.53
N ALA A 35 8.48 -15.74 -14.71
CA ALA A 35 7.15 -15.32 -15.13
C ALA A 35 6.37 -16.53 -15.68
N GLY A 36 6.37 -17.63 -14.92
CA GLY A 36 5.60 -18.81 -15.26
C GLY A 36 4.09 -18.60 -15.10
N LEU A 37 3.29 -19.34 -15.88
CA LEU A 37 1.82 -19.24 -15.86
C LEU A 37 1.22 -19.51 -14.47
N ASP A 38 1.86 -20.36 -13.68
CA ASP A 38 1.40 -20.74 -12.34
C ASP A 38 1.72 -19.70 -11.24
N TYR A 39 2.62 -18.75 -11.55
CA TYR A 39 3.17 -17.81 -10.57
C TYR A 39 2.65 -16.37 -10.76
N GLY A 40 2.00 -16.10 -11.89
CA GLY A 40 1.49 -14.78 -12.24
C GLY A 40 2.57 -13.80 -12.72
N ALA A 41 2.19 -12.54 -12.90
CA ALA A 41 3.12 -11.51 -13.35
C ALA A 41 4.09 -11.09 -12.23
N PRO A 42 5.38 -10.89 -12.53
CA PRO A 42 6.35 -10.40 -11.54
C PRO A 42 6.04 -8.95 -11.16
N VAL A 43 5.87 -8.69 -9.86
CA VAL A 43 5.58 -7.37 -9.28
C VAL A 43 6.61 -7.03 -8.21
N PHE A 44 7.06 -5.77 -8.20
CA PHE A 44 8.07 -5.29 -7.25
C PHE A 44 7.56 -4.05 -6.52
N GLN A 45 7.65 -4.05 -5.19
CA GLN A 45 7.44 -2.84 -4.38
C GLN A 45 8.78 -2.17 -4.08
N ARG A 46 8.86 -0.85 -4.25
CA ARG A 46 10.06 -0.06 -3.94
C ARG A 46 10.20 0.15 -2.42
N GLY A 47 11.37 -0.13 -1.86
CA GLY A 47 11.72 0.25 -0.49
C GLY A 47 11.54 1.73 -0.21
N GLY A 48 11.07 2.06 0.99
CA GLY A 48 10.67 3.40 1.39
C GLY A 48 9.21 3.72 1.07
N THR A 49 8.39 2.73 0.69
CA THR A 49 6.99 2.94 0.34
C THR A 49 6.04 2.14 1.21
N ILE A 50 4.85 2.70 1.47
CA ILE A 50 3.73 2.02 2.09
C ILE A 50 2.61 1.95 1.06
N VAL A 51 2.18 0.73 0.72
CA VAL A 51 1.09 0.50 -0.25
C VAL A 51 -0.13 -0.06 0.47
N PRO A 52 -1.24 0.70 0.54
CA PRO A 52 -2.50 0.21 1.07
C PRO A 52 -3.23 -0.67 0.03
N THR A 53 -3.75 -1.82 0.44
CA THR A 53 -4.55 -2.72 -0.38
C THR A 53 -5.82 -3.16 0.34
N ARG A 54 -6.83 -3.62 -0.40
CA ARG A 54 -7.99 -4.35 0.13
C ARG A 54 -7.89 -5.80 -0.36
N GLU A 55 -7.58 -6.72 0.55
CA GLU A 55 -7.22 -8.10 0.17
C GLU A 55 -8.41 -9.07 0.20
N ARG A 56 -9.55 -8.63 0.75
CA ARG A 56 -10.78 -9.41 0.74
C ARG A 56 -11.37 -9.38 -0.67
N ALA A 57 -11.25 -10.49 -1.39
CA ALA A 57 -11.87 -10.64 -2.70
C ALA A 57 -13.41 -10.54 -2.56
N ARG A 58 -14.02 -9.66 -3.35
CA ARG A 58 -15.47 -9.48 -3.45
C ARG A 58 -15.91 -9.55 -4.91
N ARG A 59 -17.23 -9.60 -5.12
CA ARG A 59 -17.84 -9.59 -6.45
C ARG A 59 -17.75 -8.23 -7.19
N SER A 60 -17.44 -7.15 -6.47
CA SER A 60 -17.31 -5.79 -7.05
C SER A 60 -16.54 -4.87 -6.10
N THR A 61 -16.03 -3.76 -6.63
CA THR A 61 -15.38 -2.69 -5.84
C THR A 61 -16.35 -2.04 -4.86
N ALA A 62 -17.61 -1.86 -5.24
CA ALA A 62 -18.66 -1.37 -4.34
C ALA A 62 -18.84 -2.29 -3.12
N ALA A 63 -18.75 -3.63 -3.31
CA ALA A 63 -18.80 -4.58 -2.21
C ALA A 63 -17.53 -4.57 -1.33
N MET A 64 -16.44 -3.94 -1.79
CA MET A 64 -15.19 -3.75 -1.05
C MET A 64 -15.11 -2.41 -0.33
N ALA A 65 -16.06 -1.49 -0.52
CA ALA A 65 -15.96 -0.10 -0.04
C ALA A 65 -15.60 -0.01 1.46
N LYS A 66 -16.21 -0.90 2.26
CA LYS A 66 -16.05 -0.99 3.72
C LYS A 66 -15.08 -2.08 4.16
N ASP A 67 -14.42 -2.76 3.23
CA ASP A 67 -13.40 -3.74 3.59
C ASP A 67 -12.18 -3.01 4.17
N PRO A 68 -11.57 -3.58 5.23
CA PRO A 68 -10.42 -2.97 5.87
C PRO A 68 -9.20 -2.98 4.95
N LEU A 69 -8.26 -2.09 5.26
CA LEU A 69 -7.00 -1.99 4.54
C LEU A 69 -5.93 -2.94 5.13
N THR A 70 -5.15 -3.55 4.25
CA THR A 70 -3.84 -4.12 4.53
C THR A 70 -2.77 -3.11 4.13
N LEU A 71 -1.80 -2.84 5.00
CA LEU A 71 -0.68 -1.94 4.70
C LEU A 71 0.60 -2.75 4.44
N HIS A 72 1.11 -2.70 3.21
CA HIS A 72 2.39 -3.30 2.82
C HIS A 72 3.51 -2.27 3.01
N VAL A 73 4.32 -2.45 4.05
CA VAL A 73 5.39 -1.53 4.45
C VAL A 73 6.72 -2.12 3.98
N ALA A 74 7.26 -1.60 2.87
CA ALA A 74 8.58 -1.96 2.38
C ALA A 74 9.60 -0.91 2.83
N LEU A 75 10.52 -1.28 3.72
CA LEU A 75 11.46 -0.32 4.30
C LEU A 75 12.51 0.16 3.30
N SER A 76 12.97 1.39 3.48
CA SER A 76 14.16 1.90 2.80
C SER A 76 15.41 1.37 3.48
N ALA A 77 16.59 1.60 2.89
CA ALA A 77 17.86 1.32 3.55
C ALA A 77 18.05 2.10 4.88
N ALA A 78 17.29 3.18 5.09
CA ALA A 78 17.28 3.94 6.35
C ALA A 78 16.24 3.42 7.37
N GLY A 79 15.54 2.31 7.08
CA GLY A 79 14.49 1.76 7.95
C GLY A 79 13.23 2.62 7.99
N THR A 80 12.99 3.43 6.95
CA THR A 80 11.83 4.33 6.84
C THR A 80 10.94 3.95 5.67
N ALA A 81 9.65 4.26 5.74
CA ALA A 81 8.73 4.17 4.60
C ALA A 81 7.64 5.24 4.69
N ALA A 82 7.10 5.66 3.55
CA ALA A 82 6.01 6.61 3.47
C ALA A 82 4.99 6.21 2.39
N GLY A 83 3.74 6.64 2.56
CA GLY A 83 2.69 6.45 1.59
C GLY A 83 1.49 7.33 1.90
N GLU A 84 0.45 7.22 1.10
CA GLU A 84 -0.80 7.95 1.31
C GLU A 84 -1.98 7.04 1.02
N VAL A 85 -3.12 7.32 1.64
CA VAL A 85 -4.39 6.70 1.29
C VAL A 85 -5.48 7.76 1.24
N TYR A 86 -6.17 7.82 0.11
CA TYR A 86 -7.32 8.67 -0.12
C TYR A 86 -8.58 7.82 -0.06
N LEU A 87 -9.60 8.29 0.66
CA LEU A 87 -10.88 7.62 0.84
C LEU A 87 -12.02 8.64 0.71
N ASP A 88 -12.96 8.40 -0.20
CA ASP A 88 -14.24 9.11 -0.32
C ASP A 88 -15.37 8.10 -0.54
N ASP A 89 -16.53 8.57 -1.01
CA ASP A 89 -17.67 7.70 -1.28
C ASP A 89 -17.57 6.94 -2.61
N GLY A 90 -16.63 7.31 -3.48
CA GLY A 90 -16.37 6.68 -4.77
C GLY A 90 -17.48 6.80 -5.82
N ASP A 91 -18.53 7.60 -5.57
CA ASP A 91 -19.73 7.65 -6.42
C ASP A 91 -20.19 9.10 -6.70
N THR A 92 -19.85 10.05 -5.84
CA THR A 92 -20.32 11.45 -5.96
C THR A 92 -19.19 12.48 -5.95
N ASP A 93 -19.53 13.72 -6.30
CA ASP A 93 -18.59 14.85 -6.29
C ASP A 93 -18.44 15.52 -4.91
N ARG A 94 -18.94 14.91 -3.83
CA ARG A 94 -18.87 15.49 -2.47
C ARG A 94 -17.44 15.72 -1.97
N HIS A 95 -16.45 15.06 -2.56
CA HIS A 95 -15.04 15.34 -2.30
C HIS A 95 -14.66 16.82 -2.57
N ALA A 96 -15.30 17.47 -3.55
CA ALA A 96 -15.11 18.89 -3.84
C ALA A 96 -15.58 19.81 -2.70
N ALA A 97 -16.53 19.34 -1.90
CA ALA A 97 -17.00 19.99 -0.67
C ALA A 97 -16.21 19.56 0.59
N GLY A 98 -15.12 18.79 0.42
CA GLY A 98 -14.28 18.32 1.53
C GLY A 98 -14.71 16.99 2.15
N GLU A 99 -15.66 16.27 1.54
CA GLU A 99 -16.13 14.97 2.04
C GLU A 99 -15.24 13.81 1.58
N PHE A 100 -13.99 13.83 2.03
CA PHE A 100 -13.02 12.77 1.83
C PHE A 100 -12.09 12.69 3.04
N ALA A 101 -11.26 11.65 3.11
CA ALA A 101 -10.18 11.52 4.06
C ALA A 101 -8.89 11.18 3.31
N LEU A 102 -7.91 12.09 3.38
CA LEU A 102 -6.56 11.82 2.93
C LEU A 102 -5.69 11.56 4.16
N TYR A 103 -5.07 10.40 4.21
CA TYR A 103 -4.13 10.06 5.27
C TYR A 103 -2.72 9.97 4.74
N SER A 104 -1.78 10.60 5.46
CA SER A 104 -0.36 10.34 5.33
C SER A 104 0.05 9.15 6.20
N LEU A 105 0.73 8.19 5.59
CA LEU A 105 1.30 7.01 6.21
C LEU A 105 2.81 7.21 6.37
N SER A 106 3.34 6.98 7.57
CA SER A 106 4.78 7.01 7.79
C SER A 106 5.22 5.89 8.72
N TYR A 107 6.35 5.28 8.40
CA TYR A 107 7.04 4.33 9.25
C TYR A 107 8.45 4.85 9.52
N ALA A 108 8.80 5.01 10.80
CA ALA A 108 10.15 5.38 11.23
C ALA A 108 10.35 4.97 12.70
N GLY A 109 11.57 4.54 13.04
CA GLY A 109 11.92 4.21 14.43
C GLY A 109 11.07 3.10 15.06
N GLY A 110 10.64 2.13 14.25
CA GLY A 110 9.79 1.03 14.72
C GLY A 110 8.31 1.36 14.86
N ALA A 111 7.89 2.59 14.55
CA ALA A 111 6.51 3.04 14.71
C ALA A 111 5.87 3.38 13.34
N LEU A 112 4.68 2.80 13.11
CA LEU A 112 3.79 3.20 12.03
C LEU A 112 2.85 4.31 12.53
N ARG A 113 2.72 5.39 11.77
CA ARG A 113 1.80 6.50 12.04
C ARG A 113 0.90 6.73 10.85
N LEU A 114 -0.38 6.93 11.15
CA LEU A 114 -1.43 7.32 10.23
C LEU A 114 -1.94 8.70 10.67
N THR A 115 -1.78 9.71 9.82
CA THR A 115 -2.19 11.09 10.14
C THR A 115 -3.18 11.57 9.09
N LEU A 116 -4.35 12.06 9.51
CA LEU A 116 -5.28 12.73 8.59
C LEU A 116 -4.63 14.04 8.13
N SER A 117 -4.23 14.10 6.87
CA SER A 117 -3.54 15.25 6.28
C SER A 117 -4.51 16.24 5.62
N ALA A 118 -5.66 15.77 5.13
CA ALA A 118 -6.72 16.61 4.57
C ALA A 118 -8.10 15.94 4.64
N GLY A 119 -9.13 16.77 4.49
CA GLY A 119 -10.53 16.34 4.54
C GLY A 119 -11.04 16.15 5.96
N ARG A 120 -11.99 15.24 6.14
CA ARG A 120 -12.60 14.90 7.43
C ARG A 120 -12.55 13.41 7.67
N ARG A 121 -12.54 13.00 8.93
CA ARG A 121 -12.62 11.58 9.29
C ARG A 121 -13.95 11.03 8.74
N PRO A 122 -13.96 9.85 8.09
CA PRO A 122 -15.20 9.22 7.65
C PRO A 122 -16.12 9.05 8.87
N ASP A 123 -17.32 9.59 8.80
CA ASP A 123 -18.34 9.38 9.81
C ASP A 123 -18.84 7.93 9.74
N ALA A 124 -19.35 7.41 10.85
CA ALA A 124 -19.85 6.04 10.90
C ALA A 124 -21.05 5.81 9.95
N ALA A 125 -21.74 6.88 9.56
CA ALA A 125 -22.97 6.87 8.79
C ALA A 125 -22.78 7.17 7.29
N GLY A 126 -21.60 7.64 6.86
CA GLY A 126 -21.33 7.97 5.46
C GLY A 126 -21.11 6.74 4.58
N PRO A 127 -21.28 6.87 3.26
CA PRO A 127 -21.05 5.79 2.28
C PRO A 127 -19.61 5.22 2.33
N ALA A 128 -18.61 6.03 2.66
CA ALA A 128 -17.24 5.57 2.93
C ALA A 128 -17.13 4.76 4.24
N GLY A 129 -17.93 5.11 5.25
CA GLY A 129 -17.93 4.49 6.58
C GLY A 129 -16.55 4.44 7.26
N PRO A 130 -16.44 3.88 8.47
CA PRO A 130 -15.13 3.67 9.08
C PRO A 130 -14.43 2.51 8.36
N VAL A 131 -13.47 2.82 7.49
CA VAL A 131 -12.53 1.82 6.97
C VAL A 131 -11.47 1.57 8.05
N GLY A 132 -11.56 0.41 8.69
CA GLY A 132 -10.56 -0.03 9.68
C GLY A 132 -9.28 -0.52 9.03
N GLY A 133 -8.18 -0.56 9.79
CA GLY A 133 -7.01 -1.36 9.42
C GLY A 133 -7.21 -2.80 9.89
N GLU A 134 -6.92 -3.79 9.05
CA GLU A 134 -6.99 -5.22 9.41
C GLU A 134 -5.60 -5.80 9.66
N ARG A 135 -4.63 -5.50 8.78
CA ARG A 135 -3.32 -6.14 8.79
C ARG A 135 -2.21 -5.17 8.40
N ILE A 136 -1.08 -5.29 9.07
CA ILE A 136 0.18 -4.66 8.67
C ILE A 136 1.13 -5.79 8.25
N VAL A 137 1.72 -5.67 7.07
CA VAL A 137 2.79 -6.55 6.63
C VAL A 137 4.05 -5.72 6.47
N LEU A 138 5.01 -5.98 7.36
CA LEU A 138 6.32 -5.33 7.38
C LEU A 138 7.31 -6.25 6.68
N TYR A 139 8.11 -5.65 5.81
CA TYR A 139 9.15 -6.36 5.08
C TYR A 139 10.47 -5.58 5.04
#